data_AF-A0A970LUD5-F1
#
_entry.id   AF-A0A970LUD5-F1
#
_cell.length_a   1.000
_cell.length_b   1.000
_cell.length_c   1.000
_cell.angle_alpha   90.00
_cell.angle_beta   90.00
_cell.angle_gamma   90.00
#
_symmetry.space_group_name_H-M   'P 1'
#
loop_
_entity.id
_entity.type
_entity.pdbx_description
1 polymer ?
#
loop_
_entity_poly.entity_id
_entity_poly.type
_entity_poly.pdbx_seq_one_letter_code
_entity_poly.pdbx_strand_id
1 'polypeptide(L)'
;MTKKLTLIALLLCLITLLSACSDVIKVKYIDEGFKDDDTGIGYVLCGRSVYALKVGKVYAKDQHGGEYCVIPYEDPQRFLCDNDPDLPRVYRAEGVEEVTVQNFDPVAAYLFLEGTVSLPIDQFVAEAKYTGNPDVPDDSEYTYALRDAMTQQDPVKLVSPTIDEAVADYIVHIRLLSATYPGLYYEVVFWRDIDGVNYLLDLSTGYSYLCPYKVTARLWGDA
;
A
#
# COMPACT_ATOMS: atom_id res chain seq x y z
N MET A 1 -3.68 -51.43 -33.38
CA MET A 1 -3.86 -51.19 -31.93
C MET A 1 -3.25 -49.88 -31.44
N THR A 2 -2.23 -49.33 -32.10
CA THR A 2 -1.52 -48.10 -31.70
C THR A 2 -2.38 -46.82 -31.67
N LYS A 3 -3.32 -46.63 -32.61
CA LYS A 3 -4.15 -45.41 -32.68
C LYS A 3 -5.10 -45.20 -31.47
N LYS A 4 -5.53 -46.28 -30.80
CA LYS A 4 -6.40 -46.18 -29.61
C LYS A 4 -5.63 -45.75 -28.36
N LEU A 5 -4.36 -46.16 -28.22
CA LEU A 5 -3.51 -45.75 -27.11
C LEU A 5 -3.10 -44.27 -27.19
N THR A 6 -2.85 -43.74 -28.39
CA THR A 6 -2.50 -42.33 -28.58
C THR A 6 -3.67 -41.40 -28.24
N LEU A 7 -4.91 -41.80 -28.56
CA LEU A 7 -6.10 -41.02 -28.25
C LEU A 7 -6.36 -40.97 -26.73
N ILE A 8 -6.14 -42.09 -26.02
CA ILE A 8 -6.29 -42.18 -24.57
C ILE A 8 -5.22 -41.33 -23.86
N ALA A 9 -3.98 -41.34 -24.33
CA ALA A 9 -2.91 -40.50 -23.79
C ALA A 9 -3.17 -39.00 -23.99
N LEU A 10 -3.71 -38.62 -25.16
CA LEU A 10 -4.10 -37.24 -25.45
C LEU A 10 -5.29 -36.79 -24.58
N LEU A 11 -6.26 -37.68 -24.36
CA LEU A 11 -7.42 -37.42 -23.51
C LEU A 11 -7.01 -37.28 -22.03
N LEU A 12 -6.07 -38.10 -21.55
CA LEU A 12 -5.51 -37.96 -20.20
C LEU A 12 -4.76 -36.62 -20.02
N CYS A 13 -3.96 -36.20 -21.01
CA CYS A 13 -3.29 -34.89 -20.97
C CYS A 13 -4.30 -33.74 -20.97
N LEU A 14 -5.41 -33.87 -21.70
CA LEU A 14 -6.46 -32.86 -21.75
C LEU A 14 -7.24 -32.76 -20.43
N ILE A 15 -7.45 -33.90 -19.75
CA ILE A 15 -8.11 -33.97 -18.44
C ILE A 15 -7.20 -33.38 -17.33
N THR A 16 -5.88 -33.54 -17.41
CA THR A 16 -4.93 -32.88 -16.49
C THR A 16 -4.77 -31.37 -16.77
N LEU A 17 -5.04 -30.91 -17.99
CA LEU A 17 -5.06 -29.47 -18.34
C LEU A 17 -6.37 -28.78 -17.92
N LEU A 18 -7.46 -29.54 -17.79
CA LEU A 18 -8.75 -29.07 -17.27
C LEU A 18 -8.85 -29.16 -15.73
N SER A 19 -7.90 -29.82 -15.07
CA SER A 19 -7.76 -29.82 -13.61
C SER A 19 -6.91 -28.66 -13.09
N ALA A 20 -6.90 -27.51 -13.78
CA ALA A 20 -6.63 -26.23 -13.13
C ALA A 20 -7.80 -25.95 -12.18
N CYS A 21 -7.84 -26.74 -11.11
CA CYS A 21 -8.69 -26.56 -9.96
C CYS A 21 -8.46 -25.13 -9.49
N SER A 22 -9.52 -24.38 -9.16
CA SER A 22 -9.34 -23.08 -8.55
C SER A 22 -8.56 -23.27 -7.24
N ASP A 23 -7.26 -23.01 -7.26
CA ASP A 23 -6.28 -23.17 -6.17
C ASP A 23 -6.50 -22.13 -5.05
N VAL A 24 -7.76 -21.83 -4.74
CA VAL A 24 -8.11 -20.95 -3.63
C VAL A 24 -7.94 -21.74 -2.36
N ILE A 25 -6.92 -21.38 -1.58
CA ILE A 25 -6.55 -22.08 -0.36
C ILE A 25 -7.53 -21.73 0.75
N LYS A 26 -7.85 -22.71 1.62
CA LYS A 26 -8.62 -22.45 2.84
C LYS A 26 -7.67 -22.13 3.97
N VAL A 27 -7.82 -20.95 4.55
CA VAL A 27 -6.97 -20.47 5.65
C VAL A 27 -7.78 -20.35 6.93
N LYS A 28 -7.09 -20.36 8.06
CA LYS A 28 -7.71 -20.06 9.36
C LYS A 28 -7.38 -18.64 9.74
N TYR A 29 -8.43 -17.86 10.03
CA TYR A 29 -8.27 -16.56 10.67
C TYR A 29 -7.65 -16.76 12.06
N ILE A 30 -6.63 -15.98 12.38
CA ILE A 30 -5.99 -15.88 13.70
C ILE A 30 -6.02 -14.41 14.11
N ASP A 31 -6.16 -14.08 15.39
CA ASP A 31 -6.35 -12.73 15.97
C ASP A 31 -6.18 -11.53 15.01
N GLU A 32 -4.95 -11.25 14.54
CA GLU A 32 -4.59 -10.09 13.70
C GLU A 32 -4.29 -10.45 12.21
N GLY A 33 -4.68 -11.63 11.74
CA GLY A 33 -4.44 -12.07 10.38
C GLY A 33 -4.92 -13.49 10.08
N PHE A 34 -4.09 -14.29 9.41
CA PHE A 34 -4.46 -15.66 9.03
C PHE A 34 -3.24 -16.54 8.81
N LYS A 35 -3.44 -17.86 8.83
CA LYS A 35 -2.40 -18.83 8.53
C LYS A 35 -2.75 -19.68 7.32
N ASP A 36 -1.80 -19.78 6.40
CA ASP A 36 -1.79 -20.76 5.33
C ASP A 36 -1.17 -22.06 5.85
N ASP A 37 -2.00 -23.07 6.08
CA ASP A 37 -1.58 -24.37 6.61
C ASP A 37 -0.76 -25.19 5.57
N ASP A 38 -0.91 -24.91 4.27
CA ASP A 38 -0.23 -25.64 3.20
C ASP A 38 1.23 -25.19 3.08
N THR A 39 1.48 -23.87 3.18
CA THR A 39 2.83 -23.29 3.14
C THR A 39 3.45 -23.13 4.52
N GLY A 40 2.63 -23.13 5.57
CA GLY A 40 3.01 -22.86 6.95
C GLY A 40 3.20 -21.38 7.27
N ILE A 41 2.95 -20.47 6.32
CA ILE A 41 3.16 -19.03 6.48
C ILE A 41 2.00 -18.42 7.28
N GLY A 42 2.34 -17.75 8.37
CA GLY A 42 1.44 -16.83 9.07
C GLY A 42 1.51 -15.45 8.43
N TYR A 43 0.36 -14.83 8.23
CA TYR A 43 0.20 -13.47 7.74
C TYR A 43 -0.41 -12.60 8.83
N VAL A 44 0.17 -11.43 9.05
CA VAL A 44 -0.28 -10.42 10.02
C VAL A 44 -0.58 -9.12 9.29
N LEU A 45 -1.58 -8.38 9.77
CA LEU A 45 -1.94 -7.09 9.20
C LEU A 45 -0.76 -6.10 9.34
N CYS A 46 -0.47 -5.37 8.26
CA CYS A 46 0.49 -4.27 8.29
C CYS A 46 -0.08 -3.06 9.06
N GLY A 47 0.78 -2.09 9.33
CA GLY A 47 0.41 -0.78 9.86
C GLY A 47 -0.68 -0.10 9.03
N ARG A 48 -1.47 0.75 9.69
CA ARG A 48 -2.66 1.40 9.12
C ARG A 48 -2.38 2.35 7.95
N SER A 49 -1.12 2.66 7.66
CA SER A 49 -0.71 3.46 6.50
C SER A 49 -0.43 2.63 5.26
N VAL A 50 -0.46 1.30 5.31
CA VAL A 50 0.03 0.44 4.23
C VAL A 50 -1.13 -0.22 3.50
N TYR A 51 -1.22 0.07 2.21
CA TYR A 51 -2.32 -0.38 1.37
C TYR A 51 -1.81 -0.93 0.04
N ALA A 52 -2.58 -1.83 -0.58
CA ALA A 52 -2.28 -2.33 -1.91
C ALA A 52 -2.68 -1.29 -2.96
N LEU A 53 -1.85 -1.09 -3.98
CA LEU A 53 -2.21 -0.26 -5.14
C LEU A 53 -3.36 -0.87 -5.95
N LYS A 54 -3.48 -2.20 -5.93
CA LYS A 54 -4.51 -2.92 -6.67
C LYS A 54 -4.77 -4.29 -6.07
N VAL A 55 -6.04 -4.68 -6.03
CA VAL A 55 -6.47 -6.05 -5.70
C VAL A 55 -6.30 -6.96 -6.91
N GLY A 56 -5.57 -8.05 -6.74
CA GLY A 56 -5.38 -9.08 -7.76
C GLY A 56 -6.40 -10.21 -7.66
N LYS A 57 -6.01 -11.41 -8.10
CA LYS A 57 -6.83 -12.62 -7.97
C LYS A 57 -6.90 -13.08 -6.50
N VAL A 58 -8.02 -13.71 -6.14
CA VAL A 58 -8.16 -14.39 -4.84
C VAL A 58 -7.10 -15.48 -4.71
N TYR A 59 -6.37 -15.43 -3.60
CA TYR A 59 -5.37 -16.40 -3.15
C TYR A 59 -5.98 -17.39 -2.16
N ALA A 60 -6.68 -16.88 -1.14
CA ALA A 60 -7.22 -17.68 -0.06
C ALA A 60 -8.59 -17.19 0.42
N LYS A 61 -9.30 -18.06 1.12
CA LYS A 61 -10.54 -17.73 1.84
C LYS A 61 -10.53 -18.31 3.25
N ASP A 62 -11.03 -17.54 4.21
CA ASP A 62 -11.26 -18.04 5.57
C ASP A 62 -12.64 -18.70 5.73
N GLN A 63 -12.87 -19.31 6.89
CA GLN A 63 -14.16 -19.91 7.26
C GLN A 63 -15.31 -18.91 7.46
N HIS A 64 -15.03 -17.61 7.54
CA HIS A 64 -15.98 -16.52 7.75
C HIS A 64 -16.36 -15.80 6.44
N GLY A 65 -15.78 -16.21 5.31
CA GLY A 65 -16.03 -15.62 4.00
C GLY A 65 -15.10 -14.46 3.65
N GLY A 66 -14.07 -14.19 4.47
CA GLY A 66 -12.99 -13.28 4.13
C GLY A 66 -12.19 -13.82 2.94
N GLU A 67 -11.92 -12.95 1.97
CA GLU A 67 -11.10 -13.28 0.79
C GLU A 67 -9.79 -12.51 0.85
N TYR A 68 -8.69 -13.22 0.68
CA TYR A 68 -7.34 -12.67 0.62
C TYR A 68 -6.83 -12.77 -0.81
N CYS A 69 -6.33 -11.67 -1.34
CA CYS A 69 -5.96 -11.51 -2.73
C CYS A 69 -4.46 -11.28 -2.89
N VAL A 70 -3.92 -11.74 -4.02
CA VAL A 70 -2.56 -11.37 -4.41
C VAL A 70 -2.50 -9.88 -4.72
N ILE A 71 -1.37 -9.25 -4.44
CA ILE A 71 -1.09 -7.87 -4.83
C ILE A 71 -0.22 -7.90 -6.10
N PRO A 72 -0.64 -7.30 -7.22
CA PRO A 72 0.20 -7.21 -8.41
C PRO A 72 1.56 -6.59 -8.10
N TYR A 73 2.62 -7.16 -8.67
CA TYR A 73 4.03 -6.77 -8.46
C TYR A 73 4.64 -7.15 -7.11
N GLU A 74 3.88 -7.74 -6.19
CA GLU A 74 4.40 -8.33 -4.96
C GLU A 74 4.46 -9.86 -5.02
N ASP A 75 5.31 -10.45 -4.19
CA ASP A 75 5.35 -11.89 -3.96
C ASP A 75 4.25 -12.28 -2.95
N PRO A 76 3.31 -13.18 -3.31
CA PRO A 76 2.28 -13.67 -2.39
C PRO A 76 2.84 -14.30 -1.10
N GLN A 77 4.07 -14.83 -1.11
CA GLN A 77 4.72 -15.34 0.11
C GLN A 77 5.18 -14.23 1.07
N ARG A 78 5.20 -12.98 0.59
CA ARG A 78 5.55 -11.80 1.39
C ARG A 78 4.32 -10.98 1.74
N PHE A 79 3.44 -10.73 0.77
CA PHE A 79 2.31 -9.82 0.93
C PHE A 79 1.03 -10.32 0.25
N LEU A 80 -0.09 -10.12 0.94
CA LEU A 80 -1.46 -10.33 0.46
C LEU A 80 -2.31 -9.13 0.88
N CYS A 81 -3.52 -8.98 0.34
CA CYS A 81 -4.46 -7.95 0.77
C CYS A 81 -5.87 -8.51 1.00
N ASP A 82 -6.72 -7.78 1.71
CA ASP A 82 -8.16 -8.07 1.70
C ASP A 82 -8.77 -7.73 0.33
N ASN A 83 -9.93 -8.32 0.04
CA ASN A 83 -10.69 -8.04 -1.18
C ASN A 83 -11.57 -6.79 -1.04
N ASP A 84 -10.95 -5.65 -0.69
CA ASP A 84 -11.58 -4.33 -0.69
C ASP A 84 -10.97 -3.50 -1.84
N PRO A 85 -11.71 -3.21 -2.93
CA PRO A 85 -11.16 -2.47 -4.06
C PRO A 85 -10.89 -0.99 -3.74
N ASP A 86 -11.47 -0.43 -2.69
CA ASP A 86 -11.37 0.98 -2.33
C ASP A 86 -10.20 1.22 -1.35
N LEU A 87 -10.08 0.38 -0.31
CA LEU A 87 -9.03 0.47 0.71
C LEU A 87 -8.43 -0.91 1.05
N PRO A 88 -7.70 -1.55 0.11
CA PRO A 88 -7.18 -2.90 0.29
C PRO A 88 -6.07 -2.94 1.34
N ARG A 89 -6.38 -3.42 2.54
CA ARG A 89 -5.43 -3.52 3.64
C ARG A 89 -4.47 -4.66 3.40
N VAL A 90 -3.20 -4.42 3.73
CA VAL A 90 -2.11 -5.35 3.41
C VAL A 90 -1.79 -6.23 4.60
N TYR A 91 -1.63 -7.52 4.33
CA TYR A 91 -1.09 -8.51 5.26
C TYR A 91 0.32 -8.88 4.81
N ARG A 92 1.27 -8.88 5.73
CA ARG A 92 2.64 -9.36 5.49
C ARG A 92 2.86 -10.71 6.15
N ALA A 93 3.73 -11.53 5.58
CA ALA A 93 4.20 -12.71 6.26
C ALA A 93 4.91 -12.33 7.58
N GLU A 94 4.73 -13.12 8.65
CA GLU A 94 5.28 -12.84 10.00
C GLU A 94 6.80 -12.62 10.01
N GLY A 95 7.54 -13.27 9.09
CA GLY A 95 8.99 -13.12 8.95
C GLY A 95 9.45 -11.92 8.13
N VAL A 96 8.53 -11.18 7.50
CA VAL A 96 8.81 -9.92 6.79
C VAL A 96 8.70 -8.77 7.80
N GLU A 97 9.67 -7.86 7.82
CA GLU A 97 9.65 -6.69 8.71
C GLU A 97 8.40 -5.81 8.49
N GLU A 98 7.94 -5.15 9.55
CA GLU A 98 6.86 -4.16 9.48
C GLU A 98 7.22 -3.02 8.54
N VAL A 99 6.27 -2.63 7.68
CA VAL A 99 6.50 -1.55 6.72
C VAL A 99 6.29 -0.21 7.42
N THR A 100 7.31 0.64 7.40
CA THR A 100 7.35 1.98 7.98
C THR A 100 7.78 2.97 6.91
N VAL A 101 7.54 4.28 7.09
CA VAL A 101 8.07 5.30 6.15
C VAL A 101 9.58 5.13 5.93
N GLN A 102 10.32 4.73 6.97
CA GLN A 102 11.77 4.59 6.90
C GLN A 102 12.21 3.47 5.95
N ASN A 103 11.64 2.27 6.08
CA ASN A 103 12.04 1.13 5.24
C ASN A 103 11.25 1.06 3.92
N PHE A 104 10.14 1.79 3.79
CA PHE A 104 9.36 1.90 2.56
C PHE A 104 10.17 2.56 1.43
N ASP A 105 11.12 3.44 1.75
CA ASP A 105 11.99 4.15 0.79
C ASP A 105 11.20 4.80 -0.37
N PRO A 106 10.37 5.82 -0.06
CA PRO A 106 9.49 6.43 -1.06
C PRO A 106 10.27 7.29 -2.05
N VAL A 107 9.88 7.20 -3.33
CA VAL A 107 10.53 7.90 -4.46
C VAL A 107 9.58 8.79 -5.28
N ALA A 108 8.27 8.59 -5.13
CA ALA A 108 7.22 9.41 -5.72
C ALA A 108 6.03 9.52 -4.76
N ALA A 109 5.08 10.40 -5.07
CA ALA A 109 3.83 10.50 -4.33
C ALA A 109 2.65 10.89 -5.23
N TYR A 110 1.46 10.40 -4.89
CA TYR A 110 0.19 10.93 -5.39
C TYR A 110 -0.53 11.69 -4.28
N LEU A 111 -1.18 12.80 -4.63
CA LEU A 111 -1.83 13.68 -3.68
C LEU A 111 -3.33 13.72 -3.94
N PHE A 112 -4.11 13.55 -2.88
CA PHE A 112 -5.57 13.46 -2.96
C PHE A 112 -6.25 14.32 -1.90
N LEU A 113 -7.43 14.82 -2.23
CA LEU A 113 -8.40 15.27 -1.23
C LEU A 113 -9.37 14.12 -0.97
N GLU A 114 -9.59 13.79 0.31
CA GLU A 114 -10.62 12.83 0.70
C GLU A 114 -11.97 13.52 0.92
N GLY A 115 -13.01 12.87 0.39
CA GLY A 115 -14.41 13.27 0.47
C GLY A 115 -15.28 12.05 0.18
N THR A 116 -16.41 12.21 -0.50
CA THR A 116 -17.19 11.05 -0.98
C THR A 116 -16.43 10.21 -2.03
N VAL A 117 -15.47 10.82 -2.73
CA VAL A 117 -14.57 10.17 -3.68
C VAL A 117 -13.18 10.76 -3.48
N SER A 118 -12.12 9.95 -3.57
CA SER A 118 -10.74 10.45 -3.58
C SER A 118 -10.47 11.23 -4.86
N LEU A 119 -10.25 12.54 -4.74
CA LEU A 119 -9.98 13.42 -5.87
C LEU A 119 -8.46 13.63 -6.01
N PRO A 120 -7.81 13.16 -7.09
CA PRO A 120 -6.40 13.46 -7.33
C PRO A 120 -6.21 14.95 -7.58
N ILE A 121 -5.28 15.58 -6.86
CA ILE A 121 -4.99 17.00 -6.99
C ILE A 121 -3.62 17.28 -7.60
N ASP A 122 -2.62 16.45 -7.32
CA ASP A 122 -1.26 16.60 -7.86
C ASP A 122 -0.45 15.30 -7.67
N GLN A 123 0.81 15.33 -8.10
CA GLN A 123 1.79 14.26 -7.89
C GLN A 123 3.20 14.84 -7.69
N PHE A 124 4.03 14.09 -6.95
CA PHE A 124 5.48 14.26 -6.96
C PHE A 124 6.08 13.15 -7.81
N VAL A 125 6.63 13.53 -8.95
CA VAL A 125 7.25 12.60 -9.89
C VAL A 125 8.65 12.18 -9.41
N ALA A 126 8.95 10.88 -9.53
CA ALA A 126 10.26 10.33 -9.20
C ALA A 126 11.36 10.72 -10.22
N GLU A 127 12.61 10.61 -9.80
CA GLU A 127 13.78 10.76 -10.66
C GLU A 127 13.69 9.88 -11.93
N ALA A 128 14.35 10.33 -13.00
CA ALA A 128 14.38 9.65 -14.30
C ALA A 128 14.81 8.17 -14.24
N LYS A 129 15.63 7.77 -13.26
CA LYS A 129 16.06 6.38 -13.08
C LYS A 129 14.90 5.42 -12.74
N TYR A 130 13.79 5.95 -12.20
CA TYR A 130 12.58 5.19 -11.89
C TYR A 130 11.52 5.30 -12.99
N THR A 131 11.41 6.45 -13.65
CA THR A 131 10.41 6.67 -14.71
C THR A 131 10.88 6.15 -16.09
N GLY A 132 12.19 6.02 -16.27
CA GLY A 132 12.81 5.75 -17.57
C GLY A 132 12.73 6.92 -18.56
N ASN A 133 12.26 8.10 -18.11
CA ASN A 133 12.04 9.26 -18.97
C ASN A 133 12.68 10.52 -18.35
N PRO A 134 13.79 11.04 -18.93
CA PRO A 134 14.48 12.23 -18.43
C PRO A 134 13.75 13.54 -18.71
N ASP A 135 12.71 13.52 -19.56
CA ASP A 135 11.97 14.73 -19.96
C ASP A 135 10.82 15.07 -18.99
N VAL A 136 10.58 14.24 -17.97
CA VAL A 136 9.56 14.48 -16.95
C VAL A 136 10.18 15.26 -15.78
N PRO A 137 9.47 16.23 -15.17
CA PRO A 137 9.95 16.91 -13.98
C PRO A 137 10.37 15.94 -12.88
N ASP A 138 11.42 16.29 -12.15
CA ASP A 138 11.90 15.55 -10.99
C ASP A 138 11.48 16.29 -9.72
N ASP A 139 10.51 15.73 -9.02
CA ASP A 139 9.95 16.24 -7.75
C ASP A 139 10.42 15.38 -6.56
N SER A 140 11.39 14.48 -6.76
CA SER A 140 11.83 13.51 -5.74
C SER A 140 12.30 14.19 -4.45
N GLU A 141 12.81 15.42 -4.54
CA GLU A 141 13.22 16.19 -3.36
C GLU A 141 12.07 16.47 -2.38
N TYR A 142 10.83 16.57 -2.85
CA TYR A 142 9.66 16.77 -2.00
C TYR A 142 9.27 15.47 -1.31
N THR A 143 9.28 14.35 -2.04
CA THR A 143 9.08 13.01 -1.46
C THR A 143 10.14 12.68 -0.41
N TYR A 144 11.42 12.99 -0.68
CA TYR A 144 12.49 12.80 0.29
C TYR A 144 12.35 13.71 1.50
N ALA A 145 11.90 14.95 1.32
CA ALA A 145 11.63 15.82 2.46
C ALA A 145 10.52 15.28 3.37
N LEU A 146 9.45 14.70 2.80
CA LEU A 146 8.41 14.02 3.59
C LEU A 146 9.00 12.85 4.39
N ARG A 147 9.76 11.97 3.74
CA ARG A 147 10.44 10.84 4.39
C ARG A 147 11.35 11.31 5.51
N ASP A 148 12.21 12.27 5.23
CA ASP A 148 13.22 12.75 6.17
C ASP A 148 12.57 13.42 7.39
N ALA A 149 11.48 14.18 7.18
CA ALA A 149 10.71 14.76 8.28
C ALA A 149 10.16 13.69 9.23
N MET A 150 9.66 12.59 8.69
CA MET A 150 9.03 11.51 9.49
C MET A 150 10.04 10.51 10.07
N THR A 151 11.31 10.58 9.69
CA THR A 151 12.35 9.62 10.12
C THR A 151 13.47 10.25 10.94
N GLN A 152 13.67 11.57 10.83
CA GLN A 152 14.78 12.28 11.49
C GLN A 152 14.32 13.26 12.56
N GLN A 153 13.04 13.64 12.59
CA GLN A 153 12.52 14.57 13.59
C GLN A 153 11.86 13.83 14.75
N ASP A 154 11.90 14.44 15.93
CA ASP A 154 11.14 13.95 17.07
C ASP A 154 9.64 14.08 16.77
N PRO A 155 8.84 13.01 16.93
CA PRO A 155 7.41 13.08 16.70
C PRO A 155 6.75 14.03 17.69
N VAL A 156 5.83 14.85 17.19
CA VAL A 156 4.91 15.59 18.04
C VAL A 156 3.71 14.69 18.27
N LYS A 157 3.48 14.30 19.53
CA LYS A 157 2.27 13.58 19.91
C LYS A 157 1.11 14.58 19.98
N LEU A 158 0.60 14.94 18.81
CA LEU A 158 -0.69 15.59 18.68
C LEU A 158 -1.76 14.50 18.68
N VAL A 159 -2.86 14.74 19.40
CA VAL A 159 -4.05 13.91 19.27
C VAL A 159 -4.45 14.01 17.80
N SER A 160 -4.66 12.86 17.13
CA SER A 160 -5.20 12.79 15.77
C SER A 160 -6.23 13.90 15.59
N PRO A 161 -6.12 14.75 14.56
CA PRO A 161 -6.96 15.93 14.45
C PRO A 161 -8.41 15.48 14.59
N THR A 162 -9.07 15.89 15.67
CA THR A 162 -10.51 15.92 15.64
C THR A 162 -10.88 16.90 14.53
N ILE A 163 -11.99 16.65 13.84
CA ILE A 163 -12.49 17.52 12.75
C ILE A 163 -12.64 18.98 13.22
N ASP A 164 -12.68 19.22 14.53
CA ASP A 164 -12.76 20.54 15.17
C ASP A 164 -11.39 21.26 15.29
N GLU A 165 -10.25 20.58 15.15
CA GLU A 165 -8.89 21.13 15.30
C GLU A 165 -8.12 21.29 13.97
N ALA A 166 -8.61 20.69 12.90
CA ALA A 166 -8.03 20.82 11.56
C ALA A 166 -8.85 21.78 10.70
N VAL A 167 -8.17 22.60 9.90
CA VAL A 167 -8.85 23.34 8.84
C VAL A 167 -9.16 22.32 7.73
N ALA A 168 -10.42 21.88 7.62
CA ALA A 168 -10.85 20.80 6.73
C ALA A 168 -10.38 20.98 5.26
N ASP A 169 -10.29 22.23 4.80
CA ASP A 169 -9.82 22.59 3.45
C ASP A 169 -8.32 22.28 3.23
N TYR A 170 -7.56 21.95 4.27
CA TYR A 170 -6.12 21.69 4.26
C TYR A 170 -5.77 20.24 4.66
N ILE A 171 -6.71 19.29 4.53
CA ILE A 171 -6.41 17.87 4.69
C ILE A 171 -6.08 17.26 3.33
N VAL A 172 -4.85 16.77 3.17
CA VAL A 172 -4.38 16.14 1.93
C VAL A 172 -3.82 14.76 2.24
N HIS A 173 -4.32 13.76 1.53
CA HIS A 173 -3.83 12.39 1.61
C HIS A 173 -2.70 12.20 0.61
N ILE A 174 -1.53 11.85 1.11
CA ILE A 174 -0.30 11.68 0.33
C ILE A 174 0.02 10.18 0.29
N ARG A 175 -0.17 9.58 -0.88
CA ARG A 175 0.18 8.17 -1.15
C ARG A 175 1.60 8.11 -1.68
N LEU A 176 2.54 7.76 -0.82
CA LEU A 176 3.93 7.55 -1.16
C LEU A 176 4.11 6.23 -1.94
N LEU A 177 4.98 6.25 -2.94
CA LEU A 177 5.26 5.11 -3.82
C LEU A 177 6.72 4.67 -3.69
N SER A 178 6.95 3.37 -3.75
CA SER A 178 8.28 2.77 -3.58
C SER A 178 8.64 1.86 -4.75
N ALA A 179 9.91 1.88 -5.14
CA ALA A 179 10.47 0.87 -6.05
C ALA A 179 10.73 -0.48 -5.32
N THR A 180 10.89 -0.45 -4.00
CA THR A 180 11.12 -1.63 -3.14
C THR A 180 9.82 -2.39 -2.90
N TYR A 181 8.68 -1.68 -2.87
CA TYR A 181 7.33 -2.21 -2.69
C TYR A 181 6.40 -1.76 -3.82
N PRO A 182 6.65 -2.21 -5.07
CA PRO A 182 5.98 -1.69 -6.27
C PRO A 182 4.47 -1.95 -6.34
N GLY A 183 3.93 -2.86 -5.53
CA GLY A 183 2.49 -3.13 -5.45
C GLY A 183 1.80 -2.41 -4.30
N LEU A 184 2.54 -1.67 -3.46
CA LEU A 184 2.02 -1.02 -2.25
C LEU A 184 2.10 0.50 -2.36
N TYR A 185 1.29 1.19 -1.56
CA TYR A 185 1.52 2.59 -1.22
C TYR A 185 1.53 2.78 0.30
N TYR A 186 2.28 3.77 0.75
CA TYR A 186 2.29 4.21 2.13
C TYR A 186 1.56 5.55 2.25
N GLU A 187 0.52 5.61 3.05
CA GLU A 187 -0.32 6.78 3.22
C GLU A 187 0.11 7.65 4.41
N VAL A 188 0.30 8.93 4.10
CA VAL A 188 0.58 10.00 5.06
C VAL A 188 -0.50 11.06 4.90
N VAL A 189 -1.05 11.53 6.01
CA VAL A 189 -2.06 12.61 5.98
C VAL A 189 -1.38 13.92 6.30
N PHE A 190 -1.35 14.84 5.34
CA PHE A 190 -1.03 16.23 5.61
C PHE A 190 -2.25 16.91 6.24
N TRP A 191 -2.01 17.74 7.25
CA TRP A 191 -3.04 18.61 7.81
C TRP A 191 -2.46 19.92 8.38
N ARG A 192 -3.30 20.94 8.49
CA ARG A 192 -2.96 22.23 9.11
C ARG A 192 -3.83 22.47 10.33
N ASP A 193 -3.20 22.85 11.44
CA ASP A 193 -3.91 23.24 12.67
C ASP A 193 -4.48 24.66 12.59
N ILE A 194 -5.29 25.03 13.59
CA ILE A 194 -5.92 26.35 13.69
C ILE A 194 -4.93 27.52 13.81
N ASP A 195 -3.70 27.25 14.26
CA ASP A 195 -2.63 28.24 14.40
C ASP A 195 -1.80 28.37 13.10
N GLY A 196 -2.12 27.57 12.08
CA GLY A 196 -1.48 27.59 10.76
C GLY A 196 -0.23 26.71 10.65
N VAL A 197 0.07 25.88 11.65
CA VAL A 197 1.18 24.94 11.62
C VAL A 197 0.79 23.72 10.79
N ASN A 198 1.73 23.26 9.97
CA ASN A 198 1.51 22.20 9.00
C ASN A 198 2.18 20.90 9.48
N TYR A 199 1.44 19.80 9.46
CA TYR A 199 1.89 18.50 9.95
C TYR A 199 1.72 17.38 8.94
N LEU A 200 2.45 16.31 9.17
CA LEU A 200 2.36 15.01 8.50
C LEU A 200 1.98 13.96 9.56
N LEU A 201 0.84 13.30 9.40
CA LEU A 201 0.36 12.25 10.28
C LEU A 201 0.68 10.88 9.70
N ASP A 202 1.38 10.05 10.48
CA ASP A 202 1.51 8.62 10.26
C ASP A 202 0.33 7.89 10.93
N LEU A 203 -0.54 7.28 10.13
CA LEU A 203 -1.72 6.55 10.62
C LEU A 203 -1.36 5.27 11.37
N SER A 204 -0.19 4.69 11.10
CA SER A 204 0.29 3.45 11.72
C SER A 204 0.72 3.70 13.16
N THR A 205 1.49 4.77 13.40
CA THR A 205 1.97 5.12 14.74
C THR A 205 1.05 6.11 15.48
N GLY A 206 0.22 6.85 14.75
CA GLY A 206 -0.61 7.93 15.27
C GLY A 206 0.16 9.20 15.62
N TYR A 207 1.43 9.31 15.23
CA TYR A 207 2.27 10.48 15.48
C TYR A 207 2.21 11.49 14.34
N SER A 208 2.32 12.77 14.70
CA SER A 208 2.47 13.87 13.75
C SER A 208 3.90 14.38 13.72
N TYR A 209 4.34 14.83 12.56
CA TYR A 209 5.66 15.41 12.31
C TYR A 209 5.49 16.77 11.66
N LEU A 210 6.41 17.71 11.88
CA LEU A 210 6.32 19.01 11.21
C LEU A 210 6.54 18.84 9.70
N CYS A 211 5.61 19.37 8.91
CA CYS A 211 5.73 19.34 7.46
C CYS A 211 6.82 20.33 7.01
N PRO A 212 7.80 19.89 6.18
CA PRO A 212 8.82 20.80 5.67
C PRO A 212 8.22 21.92 4.84
N TYR A 213 8.69 23.15 5.05
CA TYR A 213 8.20 24.33 4.33
C TYR A 213 8.19 24.15 2.81
N LYS A 214 9.25 23.55 2.24
CA LYS A 214 9.33 23.32 0.79
C LYS A 214 8.17 22.47 0.23
N VAL A 215 7.65 21.52 1.01
CA VAL A 215 6.50 20.70 0.60
C VAL A 215 5.24 21.57 0.63
N THR A 216 5.08 22.39 1.67
CA THR A 216 3.94 23.31 1.77
C THR A 216 3.94 24.37 0.66
N ALA A 217 5.11 24.94 0.35
CA ALA A 217 5.28 25.88 -0.75
C ALA A 217 4.94 25.24 -2.10
N ARG A 218 5.33 23.97 -2.32
CA ARG A 218 4.97 23.22 -3.53
C ARG A 218 3.47 22.95 -3.65
N LEU A 219 2.77 22.80 -2.53
CA LEU A 219 1.34 22.49 -2.49
C LEU A 219 0.43 23.71 -2.66
N TRP A 220 0.79 24.84 -2.05
CA TRP A 220 -0.06 26.04 -2.02
C TRP A 220 0.58 27.30 -2.60
N GLY A 221 1.83 27.22 -3.06
CA GLY A 221 2.64 28.36 -3.47
C GLY A 221 3.37 29.01 -2.28
N ASP A 222 4.33 29.89 -2.60
CA ASP A 222 4.92 30.79 -1.60
C ASP A 222 3.87 31.86 -1.23
N ALA A 223 3.49 31.91 0.05
CA ALA A 223 2.64 32.97 0.61
C ALA A 223 3.45 34.22 0.97
#